data_AF-A0A948I858-F1
#
_entry.id   AF-A0A948I858-F1
#
_cell.length_a   1.000
_cell.length_b   1.000
_cell.length_c   1.000
_cell.angle_alpha   90.00
_cell.angle_beta   90.00
_cell.angle_gamma   90.00
#
_symmetry.space_group_name_H-M   'P 1'
#
loop_
_entity.id
_entity.type
_entity.pdbx_description
1 polymer ?
#
loop_
_entity_poly.entity_id
_entity_poly.type
_entity_poly.pdbx_seq_one_letter_code
_entity_poly.pdbx_strand_id
1 'polypeptide(L)'
;MKLQRLEAIRKLYFSLPLVPRDCPLCGGKSGSLLVRRDRYFLPIDVVECTDCGFVHASRNLDREGARQFYTSIYPWLIYRRPRAEAEYDLQKREQAAFRWQRILARIDRPDSVFELGCGDGHFLAEARRLGISQLAAVEPDSSSRAHIIASLGPETDLWGDLSDVPQQPLKSQLIAMFHVLEHL
;
A
#
# COMPACT_ATOMS: atom_id res chain seq x y z
N MET A 1 -6.79 -4.74 -21.86
CA MET A 1 -7.05 -3.32 -21.51
C MET A 1 -7.20 -2.56 -22.82
N LYS A 2 -8.35 -1.92 -23.10
CA LYS A 2 -8.59 -1.21 -24.37
C LYS A 2 -7.60 -0.04 -24.52
N LEU A 3 -7.04 0.21 -25.72
CA LEU A 3 -6.04 1.27 -25.97
C LEU A 3 -6.45 2.65 -25.44
N GLN A 4 -7.71 3.03 -25.62
CA GLN A 4 -8.28 4.31 -25.13
C GLN A 4 -8.12 4.50 -23.61
N ARG A 5 -8.12 3.40 -22.84
CA ARG A 5 -7.96 3.44 -21.38
C ARG A 5 -6.50 3.70 -20.97
N LEU A 6 -5.54 3.18 -21.73
CA LEU A 6 -4.11 3.47 -21.54
C LEU A 6 -3.81 4.95 -21.84
N GLU A 7 -4.42 5.51 -22.87
CA GLU A 7 -4.25 6.92 -23.23
C GLU A 7 -4.81 7.86 -22.15
N ALA A 8 -5.99 7.56 -21.60
CA ALA A 8 -6.57 8.33 -20.50
C ALA A 8 -5.69 8.30 -19.25
N ILE A 9 -5.17 7.12 -18.87
CA ILE A 9 -4.25 6.96 -17.74
C ILE A 9 -2.96 7.75 -17.97
N ARG A 10 -2.38 7.66 -19.18
CA ARG A 10 -1.16 8.42 -19.52
C ARG A 10 -1.41 9.91 -19.44
N LYS A 11 -2.51 10.40 -20.01
CA LYS A 11 -2.85 11.83 -19.97
C LYS A 11 -3.00 12.34 -18.55
N LEU A 12 -3.69 11.58 -17.69
CA LEU A 12 -3.85 11.94 -16.28
C LEU A 12 -2.50 11.91 -15.54
N TYR A 13 -1.69 10.86 -15.74
CA TYR A 13 -0.36 10.77 -15.16
C TYR A 13 0.56 11.93 -15.56
N PHE A 14 0.57 12.32 -16.84
CA PHE A 14 1.37 13.45 -17.32
C PHE A 14 0.93 14.81 -16.77
N SER A 15 -0.29 14.92 -16.25
CA SER A 15 -0.75 16.14 -15.58
C SER A 15 -0.30 16.23 -14.12
N LEU A 16 0.21 15.13 -13.54
CA LEU A 16 0.63 15.12 -12.14
C LEU A 16 2.06 15.66 -11.99
N PRO A 17 2.32 16.52 -10.99
CA PRO A 17 3.64 17.10 -10.76
C PRO A 17 4.64 16.03 -10.29
N LEU A 18 5.76 15.91 -10.99
CA LEU A 18 6.91 15.09 -10.58
C LEU A 18 8.00 15.99 -10.01
N VAL A 19 8.42 15.70 -8.79
CA VAL A 19 9.52 16.39 -8.08
C VAL A 19 10.75 15.49 -8.00
N PRO A 20 11.98 16.05 -8.06
CA PRO A 20 13.20 15.29 -7.80
C PRO A 20 13.14 14.59 -6.43
N ARG A 21 13.69 13.37 -6.36
CA ARG A 21 13.76 12.59 -5.13
C ARG A 21 15.21 12.14 -4.90
N ASP A 22 15.75 12.54 -3.76
CA ASP A 22 17.01 11.99 -3.24
C ASP A 22 16.81 10.51 -2.86
N CYS A 23 17.89 9.73 -2.82
CA CYS A 23 17.82 8.31 -2.46
C CYS A 23 17.09 8.13 -1.13
N PRO A 24 15.99 7.35 -1.07
CA PRO A 24 15.20 7.23 0.14
C PRO A 24 15.88 6.41 1.24
N LEU A 25 16.96 5.68 0.89
CA LEU A 25 17.71 4.89 1.85
C LEU A 25 18.85 5.67 2.50
N CYS A 26 19.65 6.40 1.72
CA CYS A 26 20.86 7.07 2.22
C CYS A 26 20.90 8.59 2.03
N GLY A 27 19.93 9.19 1.34
CA GLY A 27 19.90 10.63 1.03
C GLY A 27 20.84 11.06 -0.11
N GLY A 28 21.48 10.11 -0.80
CA GLY A 28 22.34 10.38 -1.95
C GLY A 28 21.58 11.06 -3.10
N LYS A 29 22.23 12.00 -3.79
CA LYS A 29 21.58 12.85 -4.82
C LYS A 29 21.88 12.42 -6.25
N SER A 30 22.76 11.43 -6.41
CA SER A 30 23.23 10.95 -7.70
C SER A 30 22.81 9.49 -7.90
N GLY A 31 22.43 9.18 -9.14
CA GLY A 31 22.07 7.83 -9.52
C GLY A 31 22.34 7.57 -11.00
N SER A 32 22.70 6.33 -11.32
CA SER A 32 22.84 5.82 -12.69
C SER A 32 21.48 5.39 -13.23
N LEU A 33 21.11 5.89 -14.41
CA LEU A 33 19.85 5.51 -15.06
C LEU A 33 19.85 4.02 -15.44
N LEU A 34 18.83 3.29 -14.97
CA LEU A 34 18.59 1.89 -15.35
C LEU A 34 17.49 1.78 -16.41
N VAL A 35 16.31 2.34 -16.15
CA VAL A 35 15.16 2.29 -17.07
C VAL A 35 14.39 3.60 -17.04
N ARG A 36 13.72 3.94 -18.16
CA ARG A 36 12.93 5.17 -18.31
C ARG A 36 11.42 4.98 -18.17
N ARG A 37 10.98 3.76 -17.85
CA ARG A 37 9.57 3.39 -17.74
C ARG A 37 9.33 2.36 -16.66
N ASP A 38 8.17 2.44 -16.03
CA ASP A 38 7.71 1.43 -15.09
C ASP A 38 7.05 0.22 -15.80
N ARG A 39 6.55 -0.72 -15.00
CA ARG A 39 5.80 -1.91 -15.48
C ARG A 39 4.50 -1.60 -16.24
N TYR A 40 3.99 -0.37 -16.15
CA TYR A 40 2.80 0.11 -16.85
C TYR A 40 3.15 1.01 -18.04
N PHE A 41 4.43 1.09 -18.40
CA PHE A 41 4.97 1.96 -19.44
C PHE A 41 4.79 3.46 -19.16
N LEU A 42 4.54 3.84 -17.91
CA LEU A 42 4.54 5.23 -17.49
C LEU A 42 5.99 5.75 -17.49
N PRO A 43 6.23 6.96 -18.00
CA PRO A 43 7.58 7.52 -18.08
C PRO A 43 8.05 7.94 -16.70
N ILE A 44 8.94 7.15 -16.13
CA ILE A 44 9.62 7.43 -14.88
C ILE A 44 11.03 6.89 -14.97
N ASP A 45 12.00 7.72 -14.60
CA ASP A 45 13.39 7.29 -14.56
C ASP A 45 13.62 6.53 -13.26
N VAL A 46 14.00 5.27 -13.40
CA VAL A 46 14.46 4.42 -12.30
C VAL A 46 15.98 4.42 -12.34
N VAL A 47 16.57 4.79 -11.21
CA VAL A 47 18.01 4.95 -11.04
C VAL A 47 18.52 4.04 -9.95
N GLU A 48 19.77 3.63 -10.06
CA GLU A 48 20.54 3.02 -8.97
C GLU A 48 21.36 4.12 -8.29
N CYS A 49 21.20 4.28 -6.98
CA CYS A 49 21.96 5.27 -6.22
C CYS A 49 23.46 4.94 -6.24
N THR A 50 24.30 5.92 -6.59
CA THR A 50 25.75 5.72 -6.67
C THR A 50 26.44 5.54 -5.32
N ASP A 51 25.75 5.89 -4.23
CA ASP A 51 26.33 5.89 -2.87
C ASP A 51 26.02 4.60 -2.11
N CYS A 52 24.82 4.02 -2.29
CA CYS A 52 24.37 2.83 -1.56
C CYS A 52 23.82 1.69 -2.43
N GLY A 53 23.72 1.87 -3.76
CA GLY A 53 23.18 0.87 -4.69
C GLY A 53 21.66 0.67 -4.63
N PHE A 54 20.92 1.48 -3.86
CA PHE A 54 19.46 1.35 -3.79
C PHE A 54 18.82 1.77 -5.12
N VAL A 55 17.91 0.94 -5.64
CA VAL A 55 17.17 1.22 -6.87
C VAL A 55 15.87 1.92 -6.55
N HIS A 56 15.68 3.13 -7.09
CA HIS A 56 14.47 3.93 -6.84
C HIS A 56 14.08 4.78 -8.04
N ALA A 57 12.84 5.29 -8.04
CA ALA A 57 12.45 6.34 -8.96
C ALA A 57 13.19 7.64 -8.61
N SER A 58 13.86 8.27 -9.59
CA SER A 58 14.62 9.51 -9.40
C SER A 58 13.74 10.74 -9.17
N ARG A 59 12.44 10.59 -9.45
CA ARG A 59 11.40 11.56 -9.20
C ARG A 59 10.23 10.88 -8.53
N ASN A 60 9.46 11.64 -7.77
CA ASN A 60 8.21 11.16 -7.22
C ASN A 60 7.10 12.16 -7.48
N LEU A 61 5.86 11.71 -7.33
CA LEU A 61 4.74 12.63 -7.24
C LEU A 61 4.88 13.44 -5.96
N ASP A 62 4.51 14.73 -6.01
CA ASP A 62 4.32 15.48 -4.77
C ASP A 62 3.11 14.93 -3.98
N ARG A 63 2.86 15.46 -2.78
CA ARG A 63 1.78 14.94 -1.90
C ARG A 63 0.41 14.94 -2.59
N GLU A 64 0.09 16.00 -3.34
CA GLU A 64 -1.20 16.13 -4.01
C GLU A 64 -1.28 15.24 -5.25
N GLY A 65 -0.20 15.17 -6.04
CA GLY A 65 -0.08 14.27 -7.18
C GLY A 65 -0.19 12.81 -6.75
N ALA A 66 0.43 12.42 -5.64
CA ALA A 66 0.34 11.08 -5.08
C ALA A 66 -1.10 10.76 -4.67
N ARG A 67 -1.78 11.68 -3.97
CA ARG A 67 -3.19 11.53 -3.59
C ARG A 67 -4.10 11.37 -4.81
N GLN A 68 -3.90 12.16 -5.85
CA GLN A 68 -4.65 12.05 -7.11
C GLN A 68 -4.35 10.74 -7.84
N PHE A 69 -3.09 10.31 -7.87
CA PHE A 69 -2.70 9.02 -8.44
C PHE A 69 -3.40 7.86 -7.74
N TYR A 70 -3.38 7.81 -6.40
CA TYR A 70 -4.02 6.73 -5.64
C TYR A 70 -5.54 6.70 -5.77
N THR A 71 -6.19 7.86 -5.84
CA THR A 71 -7.65 7.93 -5.96
C THR A 71 -8.14 7.70 -7.39
N SER A 72 -7.41 8.18 -8.40
CA SER A 72 -7.95 8.31 -9.77
C SER A 72 -7.26 7.44 -10.81
N ILE A 73 -6.02 7.00 -10.58
CA ILE A 73 -5.23 6.20 -11.55
C ILE A 73 -5.02 4.77 -11.02
N TYR A 74 -4.54 4.64 -9.79
CA TYR A 74 -4.13 3.37 -9.19
C TYR A 74 -5.21 2.28 -9.23
N PRO A 75 -6.50 2.58 -8.94
CA PRO A 75 -7.54 1.56 -9.00
C PRO A 75 -7.69 0.98 -10.41
N TRP A 76 -7.47 1.80 -11.44
CA TRP A 76 -7.56 1.38 -12.84
C TRP A 76 -6.40 0.50 -13.28
N LEU A 77 -5.23 0.65 -12.66
CA LEU A 77 -4.01 -0.13 -12.91
C LEU A 77 -4.02 -1.48 -12.19
N ILE A 78 -4.51 -1.49 -10.95
CA ILE A 78 -4.38 -2.64 -10.03
C ILE A 78 -5.62 -3.53 -10.03
N TYR A 79 -6.82 -2.94 -9.94
CA TYR A 79 -8.05 -3.71 -9.90
C TYR A 79 -8.47 -4.07 -11.33
N ARG A 80 -7.94 -5.20 -11.82
CA ARG A 80 -8.33 -5.81 -13.09
C ARG A 80 -9.71 -6.50 -13.01
N ARG A 81 -10.22 -6.74 -11.80
CA ARG A 81 -11.50 -7.40 -11.49
C ARG A 81 -12.27 -6.57 -10.44
N PRO A 82 -13.61 -6.49 -10.50
CA PRO A 82 -14.41 -5.87 -9.45
C PRO A 82 -14.14 -6.54 -8.09
N ARG A 83 -14.07 -5.74 -7.02
CA ARG A 83 -13.94 -6.25 -5.63
C ARG A 83 -15.06 -7.24 -5.24
N ALA A 84 -16.20 -7.20 -5.94
CA ALA A 84 -17.36 -8.07 -5.71
C ALA A 84 -17.24 -9.48 -6.33
N GLU A 85 -16.13 -9.84 -6.97
CA GLU A 85 -15.92 -11.21 -7.45
C GLU A 85 -15.58 -12.14 -6.27
N ALA A 86 -16.40 -13.16 -6.04
CA ALA A 86 -16.19 -14.14 -4.96
C ALA A 86 -14.82 -14.83 -5.02
N GLU A 87 -14.27 -15.05 -6.23
CA GLU A 87 -12.93 -15.61 -6.41
C GLU A 87 -11.82 -14.70 -5.84
N TYR A 88 -11.95 -13.38 -6.01
CA TYR A 88 -10.98 -12.41 -5.49
C TYR A 88 -10.97 -12.41 -3.97
N ASP A 89 -12.16 -12.37 -3.36
CA ASP A 89 -12.32 -12.43 -1.90
C ASP A 89 -11.76 -13.73 -1.33
N LEU A 90 -12.09 -14.88 -1.93
CA LEU A 90 -11.55 -16.18 -1.52
C LEU A 90 -10.01 -16.19 -1.58
N GLN A 91 -9.43 -15.74 -2.69
CA GLN A 91 -7.98 -15.66 -2.86
C GLN A 91 -7.33 -14.79 -1.77
N LYS A 92 -7.95 -13.65 -1.42
CA LYS A 92 -7.41 -12.75 -0.40
C LYS A 92 -7.51 -13.33 1.01
N ARG A 93 -8.57 -14.06 1.32
CA ARG A 93 -8.71 -14.79 2.58
C ARG A 93 -7.65 -15.89 2.71
N GLU A 94 -7.40 -16.67 1.65
CA GLU A 94 -6.35 -17.68 1.63
C GLU A 94 -4.95 -17.07 1.82
N GLN A 95 -4.67 -15.93 1.16
CA GLN A 95 -3.42 -15.19 1.35
C GLN A 95 -3.25 -14.69 2.78
N ALA A 96 -4.33 -14.16 3.40
CA ALA A 96 -4.31 -13.72 4.78
C ALA A 96 -4.05 -14.88 5.75
N ALA A 97 -4.77 -15.99 5.60
CA ALA A 97 -4.58 -17.20 6.41
C ALA A 97 -3.16 -17.75 6.28
N PHE A 98 -2.62 -17.82 5.07
CA PHE A 98 -1.24 -18.25 4.83
C PHE A 98 -0.22 -17.32 5.52
N ARG A 99 -0.39 -16.00 5.42
CA ARG A 99 0.49 -15.04 6.10
C ARG A 99 0.46 -15.23 7.62
N TRP A 100 -0.72 -15.36 8.20
CA TRP A 100 -0.86 -15.62 9.65
C TRP A 100 -0.24 -16.94 10.07
N GLN A 101 -0.43 -18.01 9.30
CA GLN A 101 0.24 -19.30 9.56
C GLN A 101 1.77 -19.14 9.59
N ARG A 102 2.34 -18.37 8.65
CA ARG A 102 3.79 -18.12 8.59
C ARG A 102 4.31 -17.27 9.74
N ILE A 103 3.51 -16.29 10.20
CA ILE A 103 3.85 -15.42 11.33
C ILE A 103 3.81 -16.21 12.64
N LEU A 104 2.71 -16.92 12.90
CA LEU A 104 2.51 -17.70 14.13
C LEU A 104 3.45 -18.93 14.23
N ALA A 105 4.08 -19.33 13.13
CA ALA A 105 5.16 -20.32 13.15
C ALA A 105 6.47 -19.76 13.74
N ARG A 106 6.57 -18.45 14.01
CA ARG A 106 7.80 -17.76 14.44
C ARG A 106 7.64 -16.92 15.70
N ILE A 107 6.43 -16.50 16.02
CA ILE A 107 6.13 -15.72 17.20
C ILE A 107 4.89 -16.28 17.88
N ASP A 108 4.78 -16.03 19.19
CA ASP A 108 3.52 -16.24 19.89
C ASP A 108 2.42 -15.35 19.31
N ARG A 109 1.18 -15.77 19.48
CA ARG A 109 0.02 -15.03 19.00
C ARG A 109 -0.02 -13.63 19.65
N PRO A 110 0.09 -12.54 18.87
CA PRO A 110 0.06 -11.19 19.43
C PRO A 110 -1.34 -10.84 19.89
N ASP A 111 -1.47 -10.01 20.93
CA ASP A 111 -2.78 -9.45 21.32
C ASP A 111 -3.16 -8.21 20.51
N SER A 112 -2.18 -7.55 19.89
CA SER A 112 -2.34 -6.30 19.14
C SER A 112 -1.60 -6.30 17.80
N VAL A 113 -2.30 -5.84 16.76
CA VAL A 113 -1.80 -5.79 15.38
C VAL A 113 -2.06 -4.42 14.79
N PHE A 114 -1.04 -3.86 14.13
CA PHE A 114 -1.18 -2.68 13.29
C PHE A 114 -0.82 -3.01 11.84
N GLU A 115 -1.72 -2.76 10.89
CA GLU A 115 -1.45 -2.94 9.47
C GLU A 115 -1.42 -1.59 8.73
N LEU A 116 -0.29 -1.28 8.08
CA LEU A 116 -0.15 -0.12 7.21
C LEU A 116 -0.51 -0.51 5.77
N GLY A 117 -1.51 0.15 5.19
CA GLY A 117 -2.09 -0.16 3.88
C GLY A 117 -2.87 -1.48 3.90
N CYS A 118 -3.90 -1.56 4.75
CA CYS A 118 -4.64 -2.79 4.98
C CYS A 118 -5.59 -3.20 3.83
N GLY A 119 -5.79 -2.35 2.82
CA GLY A 119 -6.68 -2.63 1.70
C GLY A 119 -8.10 -2.94 2.20
N ASP A 120 -8.69 -4.03 1.73
CA ASP A 120 -10.03 -4.48 2.16
C ASP A 120 -10.03 -5.20 3.54
N GLY A 121 -8.90 -5.24 4.27
CA GLY A 121 -8.83 -5.70 5.65
C GLY A 121 -8.80 -7.22 5.87
N HIS A 122 -8.56 -8.04 4.83
CA HIS A 122 -8.56 -9.50 4.97
C HIS A 122 -7.54 -10.03 5.99
N PHE A 123 -6.39 -9.37 6.13
CA PHE A 123 -5.38 -9.74 7.12
C PHE A 123 -5.87 -9.47 8.56
N LEU A 124 -6.51 -8.32 8.79
CA LEU A 124 -7.16 -7.99 10.06
C LEU A 124 -8.36 -8.89 10.36
N ALA A 125 -9.14 -9.28 9.35
CA ALA A 125 -10.25 -10.21 9.50
C ALA A 125 -9.79 -11.58 10.00
N GLU A 126 -8.69 -12.07 9.43
CA GLU A 126 -8.08 -13.32 9.90
C GLU A 126 -7.48 -13.17 11.31
N ALA A 127 -6.89 -12.01 11.62
CA ALA A 127 -6.42 -11.70 12.97
C ALA A 127 -7.57 -11.80 14.00
N ARG A 128 -8.72 -11.22 13.68
CA ARG A 128 -9.92 -11.29 14.53
C ARG A 128 -10.40 -12.73 14.70
N ARG A 129 -10.41 -13.52 13.64
CA ARG A 129 -10.78 -14.96 13.68
C ARG A 129 -9.85 -15.77 14.56
N LEU A 130 -8.57 -15.39 14.65
CA LEU A 130 -7.56 -15.98 15.53
C LEU A 130 -7.64 -15.45 16.97
N GLY A 131 -8.63 -14.63 17.30
CA GLY A 131 -8.88 -14.11 18.65
C GLY A 131 -8.00 -12.92 19.05
N ILE A 132 -7.37 -12.24 18.08
CA ILE A 132 -6.59 -11.02 18.33
C ILE A 132 -7.58 -9.87 18.57
N SER A 133 -7.45 -9.21 19.72
CA SER A 133 -8.47 -8.27 20.22
C SER A 133 -8.22 -6.83 19.78
N GLN A 134 -6.96 -6.40 19.65
CA GLN A 134 -6.62 -5.02 19.30
C GLN A 134 -6.17 -4.94 17.85
N LEU A 135 -7.03 -4.39 16.99
CA LEU A 135 -6.77 -4.24 15.56
C LEU A 135 -6.73 -2.75 15.23
N ALA A 136 -5.63 -2.34 14.61
CA ALA A 136 -5.39 -0.98 14.20
C ALA A 136 -4.86 -0.96 12.76
N ALA A 137 -5.20 0.04 11.96
CA ALA A 137 -4.72 0.12 10.59
C ALA A 137 -4.80 1.50 9.95
N VAL A 138 -4.06 1.67 8.85
CA VAL A 138 -4.13 2.83 7.98
C VAL A 138 -4.48 2.37 6.57
N GLU A 139 -5.45 3.01 5.94
CA GLU A 139 -5.82 2.78 4.54
C GLU A 139 -6.31 4.09 3.91
N PRO A 140 -5.60 4.66 2.92
CA PRO A 140 -6.00 5.91 2.27
C PRO A 140 -7.36 5.87 1.56
N ASP A 141 -7.77 4.72 1.02
CA ASP A 141 -9.03 4.57 0.30
C ASP A 141 -10.24 4.49 1.25
N SER A 142 -11.10 5.52 1.21
CA SER A 142 -12.27 5.62 2.09
C SER A 142 -13.29 4.50 1.89
N SER A 143 -13.39 3.96 0.66
CA SER A 143 -14.31 2.86 0.37
C SER A 143 -13.87 1.55 1.03
N SER A 144 -12.57 1.26 1.00
CA SER A 144 -11.96 0.16 1.75
C SER A 144 -12.16 0.32 3.24
N ARG A 145 -11.94 1.54 3.77
CA ARG A 145 -12.18 1.79 5.20
C ARG A 145 -13.63 1.51 5.62
N ALA A 146 -14.60 1.96 4.83
CA ALA A 146 -16.01 1.67 5.09
C ALA A 146 -16.31 0.17 5.06
N HIS A 147 -15.70 -0.59 4.14
CA HIS A 147 -15.82 -2.04 4.08
C HIS A 147 -15.24 -2.74 5.32
N ILE A 148 -14.09 -2.27 5.82
CA ILE A 148 -13.46 -2.79 7.04
C ILE A 148 -14.37 -2.59 8.25
N ILE A 149 -14.89 -1.38 8.45
CA ILE A 149 -15.79 -1.10 9.59
C ILE A 149 -17.06 -1.96 9.51
N ALA A 150 -17.61 -2.16 8.30
CA ALA A 150 -18.77 -3.02 8.11
C ALA A 150 -18.50 -4.51 8.39
N SER A 151 -17.26 -4.98 8.21
CA SER A 151 -16.88 -6.39 8.35
C SER A 151 -16.27 -6.74 9.71
N LEU A 152 -15.51 -5.83 10.32
CA LEU A 152 -14.78 -6.02 11.56
C LEU A 152 -15.33 -5.26 12.75
N GLY A 153 -16.34 -4.41 12.53
CA GLY A 153 -16.95 -3.59 13.57
C GLY A 153 -16.23 -2.26 13.84
N PRO A 154 -16.91 -1.33 14.53
CA PRO A 154 -16.41 0.02 14.82
C PRO A 154 -15.26 0.06 15.82
N GLU A 155 -14.94 -1.04 16.50
CA GLU A 155 -13.83 -1.17 17.45
C GLU A 155 -12.45 -1.29 16.78
N THR A 156 -12.40 -1.40 15.45
CA THR A 156 -11.14 -1.40 14.71
C THR A 156 -10.65 0.04 14.56
N ASP A 157 -9.50 0.35 15.15
CA ASP A 157 -8.89 1.68 15.01
C ASP A 157 -8.40 1.87 13.58
N LEU A 158 -8.99 2.82 12.83
CA LEU A 158 -8.77 2.94 11.39
C LEU A 158 -8.58 4.39 10.95
N TRP A 159 -7.42 4.67 10.35
CA TRP A 159 -7.05 6.00 9.89
C TRP A 159 -6.86 6.07 8.38
N GLY A 160 -6.96 7.28 7.82
CA GLY A 160 -6.75 7.53 6.40
C GLY A 160 -5.29 7.83 6.04
N ASP A 161 -4.56 8.51 6.92
CA ASP A 161 -3.14 8.84 6.75
C ASP A 161 -2.35 8.36 7.99
N LEU A 162 -1.09 8.01 7.78
CA LEU A 162 -0.18 7.65 8.87
C LEU A 162 0.04 8.83 9.83
N SER A 163 -0.07 10.08 9.35
CA SER A 163 0.02 11.27 10.20
C SER A 163 -1.13 11.39 11.20
N ASP A 164 -2.26 10.75 10.94
CA ASP A 164 -3.45 10.80 11.80
C ASP A 164 -3.36 9.78 12.95
N VAL A 165 -2.39 8.86 12.89
CA VAL A 165 -2.15 7.84 13.90
C VAL A 165 -1.59 8.50 15.16
N PRO A 166 -2.18 8.23 16.35
CA PRO A 166 -1.71 8.82 17.61
C PRO A 166 -0.22 8.56 17.85
N GLN A 167 0.56 9.64 18.05
CA GLN A 167 2.02 9.60 18.19
C GLN A 167 2.51 8.83 19.42
N GLN A 168 1.65 8.58 20.42
CA GLN A 168 1.97 7.78 21.61
C GLN A 168 0.72 7.09 22.21
N PRO A 169 0.85 5.88 22.77
CA PRO A 169 1.62 4.76 22.26
C PRO A 169 0.69 3.76 21.57
N LEU A 170 0.82 3.60 20.25
CA LEU A 170 0.42 2.33 19.62
C LEU A 170 1.40 1.25 20.09
N LYS A 171 0.98 0.47 21.09
CA LYS A 171 1.73 -0.70 21.56
C LYS A 171 1.31 -1.94 20.78
N SER A 172 1.55 -1.91 19.48
CA SER A 172 1.27 -3.05 18.61
C SER A 172 2.37 -4.09 18.78
N GLN A 173 2.00 -5.31 19.15
CA GLN A 173 2.94 -6.43 19.25
C GLN A 173 3.38 -6.91 17.86
N LEU A 174 2.55 -6.69 16.84
CA LEU A 174 2.87 -6.93 15.44
C LEU A 174 2.56 -5.69 14.58
N ILE A 175 3.51 -5.30 13.74
CA ILE A 175 3.31 -4.33 12.65
C ILE A 175 3.48 -5.06 11.33
N ALA A 176 2.47 -4.97 10.46
CA ALA A 176 2.48 -5.58 9.14
C ALA A 176 2.43 -4.51 8.04
N MET A 177 3.21 -4.71 6.98
CA MET A 177 3.24 -3.88 5.79
C MET A 177 3.36 -4.79 4.58
N PHE A 178 2.29 -4.99 3.82
CA PHE A 178 2.30 -5.85 2.65
C PHE A 178 2.18 -5.02 1.38
N HIS A 179 3.26 -4.95 0.61
CA HIS A 179 3.33 -4.16 -0.63
C HIS A 179 3.11 -2.65 -0.41
N VAL A 180 3.64 -2.12 0.69
CA VAL A 180 3.46 -0.70 1.09
C VAL A 180 4.79 -0.01 1.32
N LEU A 181 5.80 -0.72 1.84
CA LEU A 181 7.09 -0.13 2.15
C LEU A 181 7.77 0.46 0.90
N GLU A 182 7.57 -0.16 -0.26
CA GLU A 182 8.05 0.33 -1.55
C GLU A 182 7.37 1.62 -2.04
N HIS A 183 6.27 2.02 -1.38
CA HIS A 183 5.49 3.22 -1.71
C HIS A 183 5.76 4.41 -0.78
N LEU A 184 6.59 4.21 0.26
CA LEU A 184 7.00 5.26 1.20
C LEU A 184 8.23 6.04 0.71
#